data_AF-A0A960SY33-F1
#
_entry.id   AF-A0A960SY33-F1
#
_cell.length_a   1.000
_cell.length_b   1.000
_cell.length_c   1.000
_cell.angle_alpha   90.00
_cell.angle_beta   90.00
_cell.angle_gamma   90.00
#
_symmetry.space_group_name_H-M   'P 1'
#
loop_
_entity.id
_entity.type
_entity.pdbx_description
1 polymer ?
#
loop_
_entity_poly.entity_id
_entity_poly.type
_entity_poly.pdbx_seq_one_letter_code
_entity_poly.pdbx_strand_id
1 'polypeptide(L)'
;MSNDDKIKKVSIIVSRGSLEGIYPGLIMANGARMEGIEANLFFTFFGLYGVLRKYMNDLKVATVGNPAMRVPDAKGFPLPTWMGAIPGMSSFATVMMKKEMDKLDIPPVGEFIEMIHDAGGK
;
A
#
# COMPACT_ATOMS: atom_id res chain seq x y z
N MET A 1 17.25 -8.62 25.58
CA MET A 1 16.42 -9.76 25.16
C MET A 1 17.35 -10.83 24.64
N SER A 2 17.22 -12.06 25.11
CA SER A 2 17.93 -13.23 24.59
C SER A 2 17.72 -13.33 23.07
N ASN A 3 18.71 -13.81 22.32
CA ASN A 3 18.60 -13.99 20.86
C ASN A 3 17.46 -14.95 20.45
N ASP A 4 16.86 -15.68 21.40
CA ASP A 4 15.73 -16.58 21.18
C ASP A 4 14.36 -15.88 21.11
N ASP A 5 14.24 -14.62 21.55
CA ASP A 5 12.97 -13.87 21.52
C ASP A 5 12.78 -13.01 20.26
N LYS A 6 13.73 -13.07 19.31
CA LYS A 6 13.65 -12.28 18.07
C LYS A 6 12.72 -12.95 17.05
N ILE A 7 11.83 -12.15 16.47
CA ILE A 7 10.99 -12.58 15.35
C ILE A 7 11.89 -12.94 14.16
N LYS A 8 11.80 -14.20 13.69
CA LYS A 8 12.61 -14.71 12.58
C LYS A 8 11.89 -14.63 11.23
N LYS A 9 10.56 -14.65 11.26
CA LYS A 9 9.71 -14.68 10.06
C LYS A 9 8.38 -13.97 10.29
N VAL A 10 7.89 -13.28 9.26
CA VAL A 10 6.55 -12.70 9.19
C VAL A 10 5.82 -13.19 7.94
N SER A 11 4.51 -13.39 8.07
CA SER A 11 3.60 -13.63 6.96
C SER A 11 2.57 -12.52 6.91
N ILE A 12 2.48 -11.81 5.79
CA ILE A 12 1.65 -10.63 5.60
C ILE A 12 0.60 -10.95 4.55
N ILE A 13 -0.68 -10.84 4.90
CA ILE A 13 -1.78 -11.04 3.96
C ILE A 13 -2.15 -9.70 3.35
N VAL A 14 -2.04 -9.59 2.03
CA VAL A 14 -2.46 -8.41 1.27
C VAL A 14 -3.77 -8.74 0.56
N SER A 15 -4.88 -8.23 1.11
CA SER A 15 -6.24 -8.52 0.62
C SER A 15 -6.96 -7.34 -0.04
N ARG A 16 -6.42 -6.13 0.09
CA ARG A 16 -7.00 -4.89 -0.44
C ARG A 16 -6.41 -4.58 -1.80
N GLY A 17 -7.23 -4.07 -2.72
CA GLY A 17 -6.82 -3.70 -4.09
C GLY A 17 -6.79 -2.19 -4.35
N SER A 18 -7.05 -1.36 -3.36
CA SER A 18 -6.85 0.10 -3.47
C SER A 18 -5.39 0.47 -3.22
N LEU A 19 -4.94 1.59 -3.78
CA LEU A 19 -3.55 2.04 -3.67
C LEU A 19 -3.11 2.13 -2.20
N GLU A 20 -3.87 2.85 -1.38
CA GLU A 20 -3.64 2.99 0.07
C GLU A 20 -3.81 1.68 0.85
N GLY A 21 -4.54 0.71 0.29
CA GLY A 21 -4.73 -0.60 0.90
C GLY A 21 -3.55 -1.55 0.71
N ILE A 22 -2.78 -1.39 -0.36
CA ILE A 22 -1.63 -2.27 -0.68
C ILE A 22 -0.36 -1.82 0.05
N TYR A 23 -0.10 -0.51 0.12
CA TYR A 23 1.13 0.03 0.73
C TYR A 23 1.44 -0.47 2.15
N PRO A 24 0.47 -0.62 3.07
CA PRO A 24 0.79 -1.12 4.41
C PRO A 24 1.50 -2.48 4.40
N GLY A 25 1.07 -3.40 3.53
CA GLY A 25 1.70 -4.71 3.42
C GLY A 25 3.13 -4.64 2.88
N LEU A 26 3.35 -3.80 1.86
CA LEU A 26 4.68 -3.59 1.26
C LEU A 26 5.64 -2.91 2.24
N ILE A 27 5.19 -1.86 2.93
CA ILE A 27 5.99 -1.15 3.93
C ILE A 27 6.41 -2.08 5.06
N MET A 28 5.48 -2.87 5.60
CA MET A 28 5.80 -3.84 6.66
C MET A 28 6.77 -4.92 6.18
N ALA A 29 6.59 -5.45 4.96
CA ALA A 29 7.48 -6.44 4.41
C ALA A 29 8.90 -5.89 4.21
N ASN A 30 9.02 -4.70 3.62
CA ASN A 30 10.31 -4.05 3.43
C ASN A 30 11.01 -3.78 4.76
N GLY A 31 10.28 -3.25 5.75
CA GLY A 31 10.81 -3.06 7.11
C GLY A 31 11.30 -4.38 7.74
N ALA A 32 10.53 -5.46 7.60
CA ALA A 32 10.94 -6.77 8.08
C ALA A 32 12.24 -7.26 7.39
N ARG A 33 12.36 -7.09 6.06
CA ARG A 33 13.58 -7.46 5.34
C ARG A 33 14.79 -6.62 5.76
N MET A 34 14.61 -5.32 6.01
CA MET A 34 15.68 -4.43 6.52
C MET A 34 16.19 -4.85 7.90
N GLU A 35 15.31 -5.42 8.74
CA GLU A 35 15.66 -5.97 10.05
C GLU A 35 16.20 -7.43 9.98
N GLY A 36 16.39 -7.97 8.77
CA GLY A 36 16.86 -9.34 8.57
C GLY A 36 15.81 -10.44 8.84
N ILE A 37 14.54 -10.08 9.00
CA ILE A 37 13.42 -10.98 9.26
C ILE A 37 12.91 -11.53 7.91
N GLU A 38 12.72 -12.86 7.78
CA GLU A 38 12.12 -13.44 6.58
C GLU A 38 10.69 -12.91 6.41
N ALA A 39 10.34 -12.42 5.21
CA ALA A 39 9.01 -11.89 4.93
C ALA A 39 8.33 -12.67 3.80
N ASN A 40 7.13 -13.17 4.07
CA ASN A 40 6.24 -13.77 3.08
C ASN A 40 5.03 -12.86 2.85
N LEU A 41 4.72 -12.51 1.61
CA LEU A 41 3.53 -11.74 1.24
C LEU A 41 2.55 -12.65 0.50
N PHE A 42 1.36 -12.83 1.07
CA PHE A 42 0.28 -13.56 0.45
C PHE A 42 -0.77 -12.60 -0.10
N PHE A 43 -0.73 -12.37 -1.42
CA PHE A 43 -1.72 -11.56 -2.13
C PHE A 43 -2.96 -12.40 -2.42
N THR A 44 -4.13 -11.95 -1.95
CA THR A 44 -5.39 -12.68 -2.09
C THR A 44 -6.57 -11.74 -2.39
N PHE A 45 -7.67 -12.27 -2.90
CA PHE A 45 -8.87 -11.52 -3.29
C PHE A 45 -8.50 -10.32 -4.19
N PHE A 46 -8.82 -9.09 -3.75
CA PHE A 46 -8.51 -7.86 -4.47
C PHE A 46 -7.02 -7.47 -4.38
N GLY A 47 -6.27 -8.03 -3.42
CA GLY A 47 -4.82 -7.82 -3.32
C GLY A 47 -4.06 -8.35 -4.53
N LEU A 48 -4.59 -9.33 -5.27
CA LEU A 48 -3.96 -9.86 -6.49
C LEU A 48 -3.68 -8.75 -7.52
N TYR A 49 -4.49 -7.70 -7.59
CA TYR A 49 -4.25 -6.56 -8.48
C TYR A 49 -2.91 -5.84 -8.20
N GLY A 50 -2.36 -5.98 -6.99
CA GLY A 50 -1.03 -5.46 -6.62
C GLY A 50 0.14 -6.21 -7.26
N VAL A 51 -0.04 -7.46 -7.68
CA VAL A 51 1.04 -8.28 -8.30
C VAL A 51 0.78 -8.57 -9.79
N LEU A 52 -0.41 -8.27 -10.30
CA LEU A 52 -0.71 -8.40 -11.72
C LEU A 52 -0.05 -7.26 -12.49
N ARG A 53 0.94 -7.58 -13.35
CA ARG A 53 1.72 -6.62 -14.15
C ARG A 53 0.87 -5.58 -14.90
N LYS A 54 -0.32 -5.98 -15.37
CA LYS A 54 -1.25 -5.10 -16.08
C LYS A 54 -1.91 -4.03 -15.20
N TYR A 55 -2.02 -4.27 -13.89
CA TYR A 55 -2.85 -3.45 -12.99
C TYR A 55 -2.06 -2.80 -11.86
N MET A 56 -0.93 -3.37 -11.44
CA MET A 56 -0.21 -2.98 -10.22
C MET A 56 0.21 -1.51 -10.17
N ASN A 57 0.45 -0.86 -11.31
CA ASN A 57 0.85 0.55 -11.38
C ASN A 57 -0.33 1.54 -11.54
N ASP A 58 -1.54 1.02 -11.78
CA ASP A 58 -2.76 1.79 -12.06
C ASP A 58 -3.81 1.73 -10.94
N LEU A 59 -3.44 1.16 -9.79
CA LEU A 59 -4.27 1.11 -8.60
C LEU A 59 -4.72 2.52 -8.19
N LYS A 60 -5.96 2.61 -7.75
CA LYS A 60 -6.60 3.88 -7.40
C LYS A 60 -6.90 3.95 -5.92
N VAL A 61 -6.96 5.19 -5.44
CA VAL A 61 -7.37 5.49 -4.07
C VAL A 61 -8.88 5.32 -3.94
N ALA A 62 -9.34 4.61 -2.90
CA ALA A 62 -10.76 4.49 -2.62
C ALA A 62 -11.32 5.81 -2.06
N THR A 63 -12.19 6.48 -2.82
CA THR A 63 -12.86 7.74 -2.39
C THR A 63 -14.26 7.53 -1.83
N VAL A 64 -14.85 6.36 -2.06
CA VAL A 64 -16.15 5.96 -1.50
C VAL A 64 -15.94 4.77 -0.58
N GLY A 65 -16.61 4.76 0.57
CA GLY A 65 -16.46 3.68 1.57
C GLY A 65 -15.12 3.71 2.31
N ASN A 66 -14.35 4.80 2.18
CA ASN A 66 -13.11 5.03 2.92
C ASN A 66 -13.34 6.10 4.00
N PRO A 67 -13.56 5.71 5.27
CA PRO A 67 -13.81 6.66 6.36
C PRO A 67 -12.56 7.46 6.75
N ALA A 68 -11.37 7.03 6.32
CA ALA A 68 -10.12 7.76 6.55
C ALA A 68 -9.87 8.85 5.50
N MET A 69 -10.68 8.92 4.43
CA MET A 69 -10.54 9.94 3.40
C MET A 69 -10.89 11.32 3.96
N ARG A 70 -9.89 12.21 3.97
CA ARG A 70 -10.01 13.60 4.44
C ARG A 70 -9.53 14.56 3.38
N VAL A 71 -10.11 15.76 3.36
CA VAL A 71 -9.77 16.83 2.41
C VAL A 71 -9.52 18.15 3.16
N PRO A 72 -8.53 18.97 2.71
CA PRO A 72 -7.64 18.74 1.57
C PRO A 72 -6.48 17.76 1.86
N ASP A 73 -6.22 17.48 3.14
CA ASP A 73 -5.14 16.60 3.59
C ASP A 73 -5.59 15.68 4.74
N ALA A 74 -4.66 14.91 5.31
CA ALA A 74 -4.92 13.98 6.42
C ALA A 74 -5.44 14.63 7.72
N LYS A 75 -5.28 15.96 7.88
CA LYS A 75 -5.78 16.72 9.05
C LYS A 75 -7.08 17.48 8.75
N GLY A 76 -7.54 17.44 7.49
CA GLY A 76 -8.75 18.07 7.05
C GLY A 76 -10.04 17.38 7.52
N PHE A 77 -11.15 17.79 6.92
CA PHE A 77 -12.47 17.26 7.24
C PHE A 77 -12.73 15.94 6.49
N PRO A 78 -13.49 15.00 7.08
CA PRO A 78 -13.90 13.78 6.37
C PRO A 78 -14.60 14.11 5.05
N LEU A 79 -14.22 13.44 3.97
CA LEU A 79 -14.86 13.60 2.67
C LEU A 79 -16.29 13.03 2.74
N PRO A 80 -17.34 13.82 2.50
CA PRO A 80 -18.70 13.29 2.45
C PRO A 80 -18.84 12.23 1.35
N THR A 81 -19.50 11.10 1.65
CA THR A 81 -19.60 9.95 0.73
C THR A 81 -20.11 10.31 -0.67
N TRP A 82 -21.12 11.19 -0.74
CA TRP A 82 -21.72 11.63 -2.01
C TRP A 82 -20.73 12.42 -2.88
N MET A 83 -19.79 13.13 -2.25
CA MET A 83 -18.71 13.83 -2.95
C MET A 83 -17.64 12.85 -3.48
N GLY A 84 -17.37 11.78 -2.73
CA GLY A 84 -16.48 10.71 -3.17
C GLY A 84 -16.96 9.96 -4.43
N ALA A 85 -18.27 10.00 -4.70
CA ALA A 85 -18.91 9.37 -5.86
C ALA A 85 -18.84 10.22 -7.15
N ILE A 86 -18.32 11.45 -7.08
CA ILE A 86 -18.14 12.31 -8.25
C ILE A 86 -17.20 11.62 -9.26
N PRO A 87 -17.58 11.51 -10.56
CA PRO A 87 -16.72 10.93 -11.58
C PRO A 87 -15.33 11.58 -11.60
N GLY A 88 -14.28 10.76 -11.57
CA GLY A 88 -12.89 11.23 -11.57
C GLY A 88 -12.30 11.56 -10.19
N MET A 89 -13.10 11.61 -9.12
CA MET A 89 -12.60 11.93 -7.77
C MET A 89 -11.53 10.94 -7.30
N SER A 90 -11.70 9.64 -7.57
CA SER A 90 -10.71 8.61 -7.26
C SER A 90 -9.38 8.82 -8.01
N SER A 91 -9.43 9.20 -9.29
CA SER A 91 -8.23 9.52 -10.07
C SER A 91 -7.53 10.77 -9.54
N PHE A 92 -8.29 11.80 -9.17
CA PHE A 92 -7.74 13.01 -8.55
C PHE A 92 -7.04 12.70 -7.22
N ALA A 93 -7.71 11.98 -6.31
CA ALA A 93 -7.11 11.55 -5.05
C ALA A 93 -5.86 10.68 -5.26
N THR A 94 -5.87 9.81 -6.27
CA THR A 94 -4.71 8.99 -6.65
C THR A 94 -3.53 9.85 -7.10
N VAL A 95 -3.75 10.86 -7.93
CA VAL A 95 -2.70 11.78 -8.37
C VAL A 95 -2.12 12.54 -7.19
N MET A 96 -2.96 13.02 -6.27
CA MET A 96 -2.51 13.70 -5.07
C MET A 96 -1.66 12.79 -4.18
N MET A 97 -2.11 11.55 -3.95
CA MET A 97 -1.34 10.57 -3.16
C MET A 97 0.00 10.23 -3.82
N LYS A 98 0.03 9.98 -5.14
CA LYS A 98 1.26 9.71 -5.87
C LYS A 98 2.25 10.88 -5.77
N LYS A 99 1.79 12.13 -5.88
CA LYS A 99 2.64 13.32 -5.68
C LYS A 99 3.26 13.40 -4.28
N GLU A 100 2.49 13.09 -3.24
CA GLU A 100 3.03 13.07 -1.87
C GLU A 100 4.01 11.91 -1.67
N MET A 101 3.74 10.75 -2.26
CA MET A 101 4.69 9.63 -2.25
C MET A 101 6.00 9.97 -2.95
N ASP A 102 5.93 10.57 -4.15
CA ASP A 102 7.13 11.01 -4.89
C ASP A 102 7.94 12.02 -4.08
N LYS A 103 7.27 12.94 -3.36
CA LYS A 103 7.92 13.92 -2.48
C LYS A 103 8.61 13.27 -1.26
N LEU A 104 8.11 12.13 -0.81
CA LEU A 104 8.65 11.37 0.31
C LEU A 104 9.60 10.25 -0.14
N ASP A 105 9.96 10.23 -1.43
CA ASP A 105 10.78 9.18 -2.06
C ASP A 105 10.23 7.76 -1.81
N ILE A 106 8.89 7.62 -1.81
CA ILE A 106 8.22 6.33 -1.69
C ILE A 106 8.07 5.71 -3.09
N PRO A 107 8.63 4.52 -3.35
CA PRO A 107 8.59 3.90 -4.67
C PRO A 107 7.16 3.47 -5.05
N PRO A 108 6.83 3.45 -6.35
CA PRO A 108 5.58 2.88 -6.85
C PRO A 108 5.48 1.38 -6.56
N VAL A 109 4.26 0.84 -6.56
CA VAL A 109 3.96 -0.55 -6.15
C VAL A 109 4.84 -1.58 -6.87
N GLY A 110 4.98 -1.49 -8.20
CA GLY A 110 5.79 -2.45 -8.95
C GLY A 110 7.26 -2.46 -8.53
N GLU A 111 7.87 -1.27 -8.39
CA GLU A 111 9.25 -1.11 -7.93
C GLU A 111 9.40 -1.57 -6.49
N PHE A 112 8.43 -1.26 -5.63
CA PHE A 112 8.48 -1.65 -4.23
C PHE A 112 8.43 -3.18 -4.05
N ILE A 113 7.63 -3.87 -4.86
CA ILE A 113 7.59 -5.33 -4.88
C ILE A 113 8.91 -5.91 -5.35
N GLU A 114 9.52 -5.33 -6.39
CA GLU A 114 10.83 -5.73 -6.89
C GLU A 114 11.92 -5.56 -5.80
N MET A 115 11.94 -4.42 -5.11
CA MET A 115 12.84 -4.19 -3.98
C MET A 115 12.69 -5.24 -2.86
N ILE A 116 11.44 -5.60 -2.50
CA ILE A 116 11.17 -6.61 -1.47
C ILE A 116 11.64 -7.99 -1.94
N HIS A 117 11.38 -8.35 -3.20
CA HIS A 117 11.81 -9.60 -3.80
C HIS A 117 13.34 -9.71 -3.82
N ASP A 118 14.03 -8.66 -4.24
CA ASP A 118 15.50 -8.61 -4.30
C ASP A 118 16.13 -8.65 -2.91
N ALA A 119 15.44 -8.11 -1.91
CA ALA A 119 15.80 -8.27 -0.51
C ALA A 119 15.53 -9.69 0.02
N GLY A 120 14.98 -10.61 -0.77
CA GLY A 120 14.70 -12.01 -0.40
C GLY A 120 13.32 -12.26 0.20
N GLY A 121 12.38 -11.34 0.04
CA GLY A 121 10.97 -11.56 0.34
C GLY A 121 10.33 -12.57 -0.63
N LYS A 122 9.32 -13.30 -0.16
CA LYS A 122 8.62 -14.34 -0.93
C LYS A 122 7.15 -14.02 -1.12
#